data_AF-A0A7Y5RQR4-F1
#
_entry.id   AF-A0A7Y5RQR4-F1
#
_cell.length_a   1.000
_cell.length_b   1.000
_cell.length_c   1.000
_cell.angle_alpha   90.00
_cell.angle_beta   90.00
_cell.angle_gamma   90.00
#
_symmetry.space_group_name_H-M   'P 1'
#
loop_
_entity.id
_entity.type
_entity.pdbx_description
1 polymer ?
#
loop_
_entity_poly.entity_id
_entity_poly.type
_entity_poly.pdbx_seq_one_letter_code
_entity_poly.pdbx_strand_id
1 'polypeptide(L)'
;MGSLSGIFIALVVTLGVSALFIFGVFDADDGLPAIENSSDNIAESASQSTIDHNSVAESPNARAVVFALDMSGSRNDALSVSAKDRAQELTNDLTAWSPGNTLPFPDSIADVRTRSDFQKATTTTAIKKLSSNDYFGIVFFAERSEAWSDTLVQATPMNVAKVVRTIEKYAIGESTLGHKTNLEGAFGTIFRLIETGHHGEEQERSHADVYIFMDGYVSAGRHAVDWESSSNHAALNLQYGENMHTLVNEIASRATKLQAIVNTVGIGEGCDTHTLRQLAQKSGGRYYDYR
;
A
#
# COMPACT_ATOMS: atom_id res chain seq x y z
N MET A 1 35.42 3.38 63.75
CA MET A 1 35.87 4.74 64.12
C MET A 1 36.20 5.47 62.82
N GLY A 2 35.64 6.66 62.60
CA GLY A 2 35.89 7.49 61.42
C GLY A 2 34.64 7.74 60.57
N SER A 3 33.84 8.71 61.00
CA SER A 3 32.62 9.22 60.38
C SER A 3 32.88 10.43 59.46
N LEU A 4 31.80 10.89 58.82
CA LEU A 4 31.52 12.21 58.22
C LEU A 4 31.81 12.33 56.71
N SER A 5 31.05 13.05 55.88
CA SER A 5 29.68 13.61 55.88
C SER A 5 29.63 14.53 54.64
N GLY A 6 28.44 14.73 54.07
CA GLY A 6 28.10 15.92 53.26
C GLY A 6 27.88 15.62 51.78
N ILE A 7 26.66 15.52 51.23
CA ILE A 7 25.55 16.50 51.07
C ILE A 7 25.72 17.40 49.82
N PHE A 8 24.83 17.12 48.85
CA PHE A 8 24.09 17.99 47.90
C PHE A 8 24.83 18.96 46.95
N ILE A 9 24.42 18.92 45.67
CA ILE A 9 23.59 19.96 45.02
C ILE A 9 23.03 19.40 43.70
N ALA A 10 21.74 19.65 43.47
CA ALA A 10 21.01 19.38 42.23
C ALA A 10 21.34 20.40 41.14
N LEU A 11 21.30 19.99 39.87
CA LEU A 11 21.04 20.93 38.77
C LEU A 11 20.04 20.31 37.80
N VAL A 12 18.81 20.82 37.89
CA VAL A 12 17.77 20.75 36.87
C VAL A 12 18.10 21.81 35.82
N VAL A 13 18.25 21.44 34.55
CA VAL A 13 18.11 22.38 33.43
C VAL A 13 17.17 21.74 32.41
N THR A 14 15.95 22.27 32.40
CA THR A 14 14.90 22.04 31.42
C THR A 14 15.03 23.12 30.33
N LEU A 15 15.31 22.73 29.09
CA LEU A 15 15.09 23.53 27.87
C LEU A 15 14.77 22.49 26.77
N GLY A 16 13.63 22.44 26.08
CA GLY A 16 12.62 23.46 25.85
C GLY A 16 12.88 24.15 24.50
N VAL A 17 12.65 23.47 23.37
CA VAL A 17 12.45 24.13 22.07
C VAL A 17 11.37 23.39 21.29
N SER A 18 10.18 23.98 21.28
CA SER A 18 9.07 23.67 20.39
C SER A 18 9.31 24.37 19.05
N ALA A 19 9.38 23.62 17.95
CA ALA A 19 9.37 24.19 16.60
C ALA A 19 7.92 24.33 16.13
N LEU A 20 7.38 25.53 16.30
CA LEU A 20 6.13 26.01 15.73
C LEU A 20 6.42 26.51 14.31
N PHE A 21 6.00 25.79 13.27
CA PHE A 21 6.03 26.29 11.90
C PHE A 21 4.71 26.99 11.58
N ILE A 22 4.75 28.33 11.56
CA ILE A 22 3.73 29.20 10.97
C ILE A 22 4.38 29.95 9.81
N PHE A 23 3.95 29.65 8.59
CA PHE A 23 4.04 30.49 7.39
C PHE A 23 2.85 30.07 6.53
N GLY A 24 2.04 30.93 5.94
CA GLY A 24 1.97 32.38 5.85
C GLY A 24 0.77 32.65 4.95
N VAL A 25 -0.09 33.59 5.37
CA VAL A 25 -1.22 34.09 4.58
C VAL A 25 -0.63 34.86 3.38
N PHE A 26 -0.98 34.45 2.17
CA PHE A 26 -0.84 35.27 0.97
C PHE A 26 -2.23 35.52 0.41
N ASP A 27 -2.64 36.78 0.49
CA ASP A 27 -3.79 37.33 -0.19
C ASP A 27 -3.24 38.53 -0.99
N ALA A 28 -3.29 38.44 -2.31
CA ALA A 28 -2.96 39.52 -3.24
C ALA A 28 -3.62 39.20 -4.58
N ASP A 29 -4.90 39.56 -4.64
CA ASP A 29 -5.53 40.35 -5.71
C ASP A 29 -4.66 40.64 -6.94
N ASP A 30 -4.92 39.93 -8.04
CA ASP A 30 -4.48 40.32 -9.38
C ASP A 30 -5.68 40.22 -10.34
N GLY A 31 -6.08 41.38 -10.85
CA GLY A 31 -7.27 41.58 -11.66
C GLY A 31 -7.26 40.84 -12.99
N LEU A 32 -8.41 40.22 -13.29
CA LEU A 32 -8.72 39.66 -14.61
C LEU A 32 -9.32 40.75 -15.52
N PRO A 33 -8.83 40.94 -16.75
CA PRO A 33 -9.52 41.74 -17.75
C PRO A 33 -10.72 40.99 -18.34
N ALA A 34 -11.77 41.75 -18.64
CA ALA A 34 -13.00 41.32 -19.26
C ALA A 34 -12.75 40.66 -20.64
N ILE A 35 -13.33 39.48 -20.84
CA ILE A 35 -13.39 38.80 -22.14
C ILE A 35 -14.71 39.21 -22.81
N GLU A 36 -14.57 39.93 -23.93
CA GLU A 36 -15.67 40.25 -24.85
C GLU A 36 -16.11 39.01 -25.64
N ASN A 37 -17.43 38.91 -25.82
CA ASN A 37 -18.10 37.89 -26.63
C ASN A 37 -17.73 38.04 -28.11
N SER A 38 -17.35 36.93 -28.73
CA SER A 38 -17.46 36.74 -30.18
C SER A 38 -18.07 35.35 -30.42
N SER A 39 -19.34 35.39 -30.79
CA SER A 39 -20.08 34.30 -31.40
C SER A 39 -19.53 34.01 -32.78
N ASP A 40 -19.13 32.77 -33.05
CA ASP A 40 -19.22 32.20 -34.39
C ASP A 40 -19.37 30.68 -34.38
N ASN A 41 -20.26 30.25 -35.26
CA ASN A 41 -20.77 28.91 -35.45
C ASN A 41 -19.72 27.94 -35.98
N ILE A 42 -19.58 26.76 -35.35
CA ILE A 42 -19.22 25.54 -36.07
C ILE A 42 -20.10 24.40 -35.54
N ALA A 43 -21.07 24.01 -36.38
CA ALA A 43 -21.77 22.75 -36.27
C ALA A 43 -20.82 21.64 -36.72
N GLU A 44 -20.51 20.70 -35.84
CA GLU A 44 -19.95 19.42 -36.26
C GLU A 44 -20.42 18.27 -35.36
N SER A 45 -20.58 17.14 -36.01
CA SER A 45 -21.48 16.05 -35.69
C SER A 45 -21.29 15.41 -34.32
N ALA A 46 -22.42 15.25 -33.62
CA ALA A 46 -22.58 14.33 -32.53
C ALA A 46 -22.33 12.88 -32.99
N SER A 47 -21.28 12.27 -32.44
CA SER A 47 -21.24 10.83 -32.16
C SER A 47 -20.86 10.67 -30.70
N GLN A 48 -21.83 10.96 -29.82
CA GLN A 48 -21.78 10.56 -28.42
C GLN A 48 -21.82 9.04 -28.39
N SER A 49 -20.63 8.45 -28.32
CA SER A 49 -20.42 7.11 -27.78
C SER A 49 -20.93 7.12 -26.33
N THR A 50 -22.20 6.77 -26.15
CA THR A 50 -22.73 6.31 -24.86
C THR A 50 -21.94 5.06 -24.50
N ILE A 51 -20.86 5.25 -23.75
CA ILE A 51 -20.27 4.18 -22.96
C ILE A 51 -21.35 3.85 -21.93
N ASP A 52 -22.07 2.76 -22.17
CA ASP A 52 -22.93 2.14 -21.17
C ASP A 52 -22.03 1.85 -19.96
N HIS A 53 -22.13 2.71 -18.95
CA HIS A 53 -21.75 2.37 -17.59
C HIS A 53 -22.66 1.22 -17.17
N ASN A 54 -22.26 0.00 -17.51
CA ASN A 54 -22.81 -1.21 -16.92
C ASN A 54 -22.76 -1.00 -15.41
N SER A 55 -23.93 -0.76 -14.83
CA SER A 55 -24.13 -0.61 -13.40
C SER A 55 -23.81 -1.96 -12.78
N VAL A 56 -22.55 -2.16 -12.42
CA VAL A 56 -22.14 -3.25 -11.54
C VAL A 56 -23.00 -3.10 -10.31
N ALA A 57 -23.92 -4.04 -10.10
CA ALA A 57 -24.84 -4.01 -8.97
C ALA A 57 -24.02 -3.79 -7.70
N GLU A 58 -24.21 -2.65 -7.04
CA GLU A 58 -23.47 -2.32 -5.85
C GLU A 58 -23.72 -3.41 -4.82
N SER A 59 -22.65 -4.03 -4.32
CA SER A 59 -22.75 -4.89 -3.16
C SER A 59 -23.38 -4.05 -2.04
N PRO A 60 -24.52 -4.48 -1.47
CA PRO A 60 -25.19 -3.72 -0.41
C PRO A 60 -24.32 -3.60 0.85
N ASN A 61 -23.28 -4.42 0.97
CA ASN A 61 -22.38 -4.44 2.12
C ASN A 61 -21.10 -3.65 1.82
N ALA A 62 -20.85 -2.62 2.61
CA ALA A 62 -19.58 -1.88 2.64
C ALA A 62 -18.41 -2.82 2.93
N ARG A 63 -17.35 -2.75 2.10
CA ARG A 63 -16.15 -3.58 2.27
C ARG A 63 -15.02 -2.79 2.89
N ALA A 64 -14.07 -3.49 3.50
CA ALA A 64 -12.79 -2.93 3.93
C ALA A 64 -11.68 -3.44 3.01
N VAL A 65 -10.87 -2.55 2.44
CA VAL A 65 -9.76 -2.90 1.55
C VAL A 65 -8.46 -2.23 2.00
N VAL A 66 -7.41 -3.00 2.27
CA VAL A 66 -6.09 -2.47 2.65
C VAL A 66 -5.07 -2.80 1.58
N PHE A 67 -4.39 -1.77 1.07
CA PHE A 67 -3.26 -1.94 0.15
C PHE A 67 -1.95 -1.71 0.91
N ALA A 68 -1.08 -2.71 0.91
CA ALA A 68 0.25 -2.64 1.51
C ALA A 68 1.31 -2.58 0.40
N LEU A 69 1.98 -1.44 0.34
CA LEU A 69 2.93 -1.06 -0.69
C LEU A 69 4.34 -1.15 -0.12
N ASP A 70 5.12 -2.09 -0.63
CA ASP A 70 6.52 -2.19 -0.25
C ASP A 70 7.32 -1.06 -0.91
N MET A 71 8.22 -0.47 -0.15
CA MET A 71 9.00 0.72 -0.44
C MET A 71 10.49 0.44 -0.25
N SER A 72 10.88 -0.83 -0.09
CA SER A 72 12.26 -1.28 0.02
C SER A 72 13.04 -1.08 -1.28
N GLY A 73 14.37 -1.12 -1.19
CA GLY A 73 15.27 -0.58 -2.21
C GLY A 73 15.27 -1.30 -3.56
N SER A 74 14.78 -2.54 -3.66
CA SER A 74 14.88 -3.39 -4.87
C SER A 74 13.95 -2.99 -6.03
N ARG A 75 13.19 -1.91 -5.87
CA ARG A 75 12.01 -1.61 -6.70
C ARG A 75 12.22 -0.63 -7.85
N ASN A 76 13.36 0.05 -7.86
CA ASN A 76 13.75 0.94 -8.96
C ASN A 76 14.32 0.15 -10.15
N ASP A 77 14.43 -1.17 -10.01
CA ASP A 77 14.82 -2.05 -11.10
C ASP A 77 13.76 -2.02 -12.22
N ALA A 78 14.25 -2.20 -13.45
CA ALA A 78 13.39 -2.29 -14.62
C ALA A 78 12.39 -3.44 -14.46
N LEU A 79 11.15 -3.18 -14.85
CA LEU A 79 10.15 -4.24 -14.97
C LEU A 79 10.54 -5.14 -16.16
N SER A 80 10.57 -6.46 -15.95
CA SER A 80 10.87 -7.44 -17.01
C SER A 80 9.89 -7.30 -18.17
N VAL A 81 10.35 -7.60 -19.39
CA VAL A 81 9.51 -7.56 -20.61
C VAL A 81 8.37 -8.59 -20.51
N SER A 82 8.64 -9.77 -19.95
CA SER A 82 7.62 -10.80 -19.66
C SER A 82 6.51 -10.30 -18.75
N ALA A 83 6.86 -9.52 -17.72
CA ALA A 83 5.87 -8.93 -16.83
C ALA A 83 5.02 -7.88 -17.54
N LYS A 84 5.56 -7.13 -18.51
CA LYS A 84 4.81 -6.18 -19.35
C LYS A 84 3.87 -6.86 -20.34
N ASP A 85 4.27 -7.99 -20.91
CA ASP A 85 3.44 -8.73 -21.86
C ASP A 85 2.31 -9.46 -21.13
N ARG A 86 2.59 -10.13 -20.00
CA ARG A 86 1.56 -10.73 -19.12
C ARG A 86 0.61 -9.69 -18.54
N ALA A 87 1.15 -8.53 -18.21
CA ALA A 87 0.38 -7.37 -17.82
C ALA A 87 -0.67 -7.02 -18.88
N GLN A 88 -0.24 -6.90 -20.14
CA GLN A 88 -1.11 -6.58 -21.26
C GLN A 88 -2.16 -7.67 -21.54
N GLU A 89 -1.82 -8.95 -21.37
CA GLU A 89 -2.76 -10.08 -21.49
C GLU A 89 -3.86 -10.01 -20.42
N LEU A 90 -3.52 -9.68 -19.17
CA LEU A 90 -4.48 -9.55 -18.07
C LEU A 90 -5.40 -8.33 -18.22
N THR A 91 -4.94 -7.24 -18.84
CA THR A 91 -5.77 -6.04 -19.10
C THR A 91 -6.97 -6.36 -20.00
N ASN A 92 -6.81 -7.29 -20.95
CA ASN A 92 -7.84 -7.62 -21.92
C ASN A 92 -9.01 -8.41 -21.31
N ASP A 93 -8.81 -9.02 -20.14
CA ASP A 93 -9.81 -9.88 -19.46
C ASP A 93 -10.60 -9.17 -18.34
N LEU A 94 -10.30 -7.89 -18.05
CA LEU A 94 -10.78 -7.20 -16.84
C LEU A 94 -11.85 -6.13 -17.12
N THR A 95 -13.03 -6.56 -17.55
CA THR A 95 -14.24 -5.68 -17.53
C THR A 95 -15.04 -5.76 -16.23
N ALA A 96 -14.76 -6.74 -15.35
CA ALA A 96 -15.46 -6.92 -14.07
C ALA A 96 -14.47 -7.10 -12.90
N TRP A 97 -13.83 -6.01 -12.46
CA TRP A 97 -13.06 -6.06 -11.21
C TRP A 97 -13.98 -6.01 -10.00
N SER A 98 -13.77 -6.91 -9.04
CA SER A 98 -14.27 -6.79 -7.67
C SER A 98 -13.15 -7.17 -6.70
N PRO A 99 -12.98 -6.40 -5.60
CA PRO A 99 -12.27 -6.87 -4.42
C PRO A 99 -12.62 -8.33 -4.08
N GLY A 100 -11.58 -9.13 -3.77
CA GLY A 100 -11.68 -10.55 -3.42
C GLY A 100 -11.56 -11.52 -4.62
N ASN A 101 -11.79 -11.06 -5.85
CA ASN A 101 -11.78 -11.92 -7.04
C ASN A 101 -10.57 -11.71 -7.96
N THR A 102 -10.28 -10.47 -8.33
CA THR A 102 -9.15 -10.15 -9.22
C THR A 102 -8.46 -8.90 -8.70
N LEU A 103 -7.20 -8.68 -9.06
CA LEU A 103 -6.58 -7.36 -8.95
C LEU A 103 -6.81 -6.61 -10.26
N PRO A 104 -7.15 -5.32 -10.22
CA PRO A 104 -7.33 -4.58 -11.44
C PRO A 104 -5.97 -4.22 -12.00
N PHE A 105 -5.85 -4.33 -13.31
CA PHE A 105 -4.65 -3.98 -14.02
C PHE A 105 -4.56 -2.45 -14.22
N PRO A 106 -3.37 -1.82 -14.21
CA PRO A 106 -3.17 -0.42 -14.57
C PRO A 106 -3.94 0.03 -15.82
N ASP A 107 -4.57 1.21 -15.77
CA ASP A 107 -5.30 1.76 -16.93
C ASP A 107 -4.38 2.07 -18.13
N SER A 108 -3.08 2.23 -17.89
CA SER A 108 -2.05 2.41 -18.92
C SER A 108 -0.74 1.74 -18.50
N ILE A 109 -0.18 0.89 -19.37
CA ILE A 109 1.19 0.37 -19.23
C ILE A 109 2.23 1.26 -19.91
N ALA A 110 1.80 2.24 -20.69
CA ALA A 110 2.69 3.03 -21.55
C ALA A 110 3.76 3.75 -20.73
N ASP A 111 3.48 4.07 -19.47
CA ASP A 111 4.37 4.77 -18.55
C ASP A 111 5.00 3.87 -17.48
N VAL A 112 4.67 2.58 -17.47
CA VAL A 112 5.24 1.62 -16.52
C VAL A 112 6.64 1.23 -16.96
N ARG A 113 7.67 1.65 -16.21
CA ARG A 113 9.09 1.36 -16.49
C ARG A 113 9.71 0.47 -15.43
N THR A 114 9.36 0.71 -14.17
CA THR A 114 9.90 0.04 -13.00
C THR A 114 8.84 -0.79 -12.28
N ARG A 115 9.28 -1.64 -11.35
CA ARG A 115 8.40 -2.40 -10.44
C ARG A 115 7.58 -1.44 -9.56
N SER A 116 8.21 -0.33 -9.16
CA SER A 116 7.55 0.80 -8.49
C SER A 116 6.39 1.37 -9.29
N ASP A 117 6.62 1.72 -10.56
CA ASP A 117 5.58 2.30 -11.43
C ASP A 117 4.39 1.34 -11.56
N PHE A 118 4.68 0.05 -11.70
CA PHE A 118 3.67 -0.99 -11.79
C PHE A 118 2.82 -1.05 -10.52
N GLN A 119 3.45 -1.10 -9.33
CA GLN A 119 2.73 -1.08 -8.06
C GLN A 119 1.84 0.15 -7.93
N LYS A 120 2.39 1.34 -8.22
CA LYS A 120 1.67 2.62 -8.12
C LYS A 120 0.45 2.65 -9.04
N ALA A 121 0.64 2.28 -10.29
CA ALA A 121 -0.43 2.29 -11.29
C ALA A 121 -1.51 1.26 -10.95
N THR A 122 -1.13 0.04 -10.56
CA THR A 122 -2.07 -1.04 -10.17
C THR A 122 -2.91 -0.64 -8.97
N THR A 123 -2.25 -0.11 -7.93
CA THR A 123 -2.92 0.34 -6.71
C THR A 123 -3.85 1.53 -6.98
N THR A 124 -3.39 2.49 -7.78
CA THR A 124 -4.18 3.66 -8.17
C THR A 124 -5.44 3.27 -8.93
N THR A 125 -5.33 2.38 -9.91
CA THR A 125 -6.48 1.87 -10.65
C THR A 125 -7.43 1.08 -9.74
N ALA A 126 -6.91 0.30 -8.78
CA ALA A 126 -7.74 -0.41 -7.81
C ALA A 126 -8.59 0.53 -6.95
N ILE A 127 -7.96 1.58 -6.42
CA ILE A 127 -8.62 2.54 -5.54
C ILE A 127 -9.67 3.35 -6.31
N LYS A 128 -9.38 3.73 -7.56
CA LYS A 128 -10.33 4.44 -8.43
C LYS A 128 -11.58 3.61 -8.77
N LYS A 129 -11.50 2.29 -8.66
CA LYS A 129 -12.61 1.36 -8.94
C LYS A 129 -13.43 0.98 -7.69
N LEU A 130 -13.04 1.44 -6.50
CA LEU A 130 -13.82 1.21 -5.28
C LEU A 130 -15.16 1.95 -5.36
N SER A 131 -16.23 1.34 -4.83
CA SER A 131 -17.51 2.03 -4.66
C SER A 131 -17.39 3.06 -3.54
N SER A 132 -18.18 4.14 -3.60
CA SER A 132 -18.24 5.12 -2.50
C SER A 132 -18.66 4.54 -1.15
N ASN A 133 -19.26 3.35 -1.13
CA ASN A 133 -19.61 2.64 0.10
C ASN A 133 -18.44 1.81 0.66
N ASP A 134 -17.38 1.58 -0.12
CA ASP A 134 -16.19 0.88 0.34
C ASP A 134 -15.33 1.77 1.24
N TYR A 135 -14.61 1.15 2.16
CA TYR A 135 -13.60 1.77 2.99
C TYR A 135 -12.24 1.19 2.66
N PHE A 136 -11.21 2.02 2.73
CA PHE A 136 -9.88 1.61 2.37
C PHE A 136 -8.79 2.26 3.21
N GLY A 137 -7.61 1.63 3.16
CA GLY A 137 -6.40 2.09 3.82
C GLY A 137 -5.16 1.77 2.98
N ILE A 138 -4.13 2.60 3.13
CA ILE A 138 -2.81 2.39 2.51
C ILE A 138 -1.78 2.20 3.61
N VAL A 139 -0.97 1.17 3.50
CA VAL A 139 0.21 0.93 4.34
C VAL A 139 1.43 1.00 3.45
N PHE A 140 2.35 1.91 3.73
CA PHE A 140 3.68 1.94 3.14
C PHE A 140 4.62 1.16 4.05
N PHE A 141 5.41 0.25 3.52
CA PHE A 141 6.36 -0.51 4.35
C PHE A 141 7.71 -0.72 3.68
N ALA A 142 8.75 -0.68 4.49
CA ALA A 142 10.08 -1.18 4.18
C ALA A 142 10.60 -1.81 5.48
N GLU A 143 11.65 -1.27 6.09
CA GLU A 143 12.14 -1.75 7.38
C GLU A 143 11.18 -1.34 8.52
N ARG A 144 10.57 -0.17 8.35
CA ARG A 144 9.44 0.35 9.14
C ARG A 144 8.18 0.35 8.31
N SER A 145 7.03 0.47 8.96
CA SER A 145 5.73 0.50 8.29
C SER A 145 4.87 1.63 8.83
N GLU A 146 4.22 2.35 7.93
CA GLU A 146 3.39 3.52 8.23
C GLU A 146 2.07 3.40 7.46
N ALA A 147 0.96 3.71 8.14
CA ALA A 147 -0.33 3.83 7.47
C ALA A 147 -0.51 5.28 7.00
N TRP A 148 -1.07 5.48 5.81
CA TRP A 148 -1.42 6.81 5.31
C TRP A 148 -2.44 7.54 6.21
N SER A 149 -3.29 6.78 6.90
CA SER A 149 -4.27 7.27 7.87
C SER A 149 -4.34 6.32 9.06
N ASP A 150 -4.74 6.82 10.23
CA ASP A 150 -4.88 6.02 11.46
C ASP A 150 -6.08 5.06 11.43
N THR A 151 -7.01 5.26 10.49
CA THR A 151 -8.23 4.46 10.33
C THR A 151 -8.52 4.19 8.85
N LEU A 152 -9.38 3.21 8.58
CA LEU A 152 -9.93 3.01 7.24
C LEU A 152 -10.86 4.18 6.89
N VAL A 153 -10.65 4.80 5.72
CA VAL A 153 -11.48 5.92 5.26
C VAL A 153 -12.42 5.48 4.15
N GLN A 154 -13.59 6.10 4.07
CA GLN A 154 -14.53 5.84 2.99
C GLN A 154 -13.94 6.29 1.63
N ALA A 155 -14.21 5.54 0.56
CA ALA A 155 -13.78 5.79 -0.82
C ALA A 155 -14.56 6.93 -1.49
N THR A 156 -14.67 8.07 -0.80
CA THR A 156 -15.18 9.31 -1.39
C THR A 156 -14.25 9.82 -2.49
N PRO A 157 -14.74 10.55 -3.50
CA PRO A 157 -13.90 11.13 -4.55
C PRO A 157 -12.73 11.96 -3.99
N MET A 158 -12.96 12.68 -2.89
CA MET A 158 -11.93 13.47 -2.21
C MET A 158 -10.84 12.60 -1.58
N ASN A 159 -11.20 11.52 -0.88
CA ASN A 159 -10.23 10.62 -0.23
C ASN A 159 -9.43 9.84 -1.27
N VAL A 160 -10.08 9.36 -2.33
CA VAL A 160 -9.42 8.72 -3.48
C VAL A 160 -8.40 9.68 -4.10
N ALA A 161 -8.79 10.92 -4.41
CA ALA A 161 -7.87 11.90 -5.00
C ALA A 161 -6.67 12.23 -4.08
N LYS A 162 -6.88 12.31 -2.76
CA LYS A 162 -5.80 12.53 -1.78
C LYS A 162 -4.80 11.36 -1.80
N VAL A 163 -5.28 10.12 -1.73
CA VAL A 163 -4.41 8.95 -1.74
C VAL A 163 -3.65 8.80 -3.05
N VAL A 164 -4.30 8.99 -4.20
CA VAL A 164 -3.64 8.86 -5.50
C VAL A 164 -2.47 9.84 -5.60
N ARG A 165 -2.67 11.11 -5.22
CA ARG A 165 -1.59 12.10 -5.15
C ARG A 165 -0.48 11.69 -4.20
N THR A 166 -0.83 11.07 -3.06
CA THR A 166 0.16 10.57 -2.10
C THR A 166 1.00 9.44 -2.71
N ILE A 167 0.37 8.42 -3.31
CA ILE A 167 1.05 7.29 -3.96
C ILE A 167 1.99 7.78 -5.07
N GLU A 168 1.55 8.76 -5.87
CA GLU A 168 2.37 9.36 -6.93
C GLU A 168 3.61 10.05 -6.36
N LYS A 169 3.45 10.82 -5.27
CA LYS A 169 4.53 11.57 -4.62
C LYS A 169 5.55 10.71 -3.88
N TYR A 170 5.19 9.51 -3.43
CA TYR A 170 6.15 8.65 -2.74
C TYR A 170 7.22 8.15 -3.72
N ALA A 171 8.42 8.74 -3.65
CA ALA A 171 9.59 8.26 -4.37
C ALA A 171 10.15 7.00 -3.68
N ILE A 172 10.31 5.91 -4.42
CA ILE A 172 10.95 4.70 -3.90
C ILE A 172 12.47 4.92 -3.93
N GLY A 173 13.14 4.71 -2.80
CA GLY A 173 14.60 4.92 -2.65
C GLY A 173 15.01 6.08 -1.75
N GLU A 174 14.16 7.11 -1.58
CA GLU A 174 14.32 8.16 -0.55
C GLU A 174 13.48 7.89 0.70
N SER A 175 12.95 6.68 0.79
CA SER A 175 12.06 6.26 1.86
C SER A 175 12.76 6.37 3.20
N THR A 176 12.26 7.26 4.05
CA THR A 176 12.64 7.31 5.46
C THR A 176 12.28 6.00 6.17
N LEU A 177 11.48 5.11 5.56
CA LEU A 177 11.10 3.82 6.14
C LEU A 177 12.21 2.76 6.11
N GLY A 178 13.35 3.04 5.47
CA GLY A 178 14.50 2.14 5.37
C GLY A 178 14.54 1.34 4.06
N HIS A 179 15.56 0.49 3.90
CA HIS A 179 15.84 -0.21 2.64
C HIS A 179 15.56 -1.71 2.66
N LYS A 180 15.31 -2.28 3.85
CA LYS A 180 14.98 -3.70 4.05
C LYS A 180 13.46 -3.92 3.97
N THR A 181 13.03 -5.17 3.86
CA THR A 181 11.62 -5.54 3.74
C THR A 181 11.16 -6.23 5.02
N ASN A 182 10.32 -5.55 5.81
CA ASN A 182 9.80 -6.04 7.09
C ASN A 182 8.32 -6.43 6.97
N LEU A 183 8.08 -7.68 6.58
CA LEU A 183 6.73 -8.20 6.37
C LEU A 183 5.93 -8.29 7.69
N GLU A 184 6.59 -8.64 8.80
CA GLU A 184 5.97 -8.69 10.14
C GLU A 184 5.48 -7.30 10.56
N GLY A 185 6.31 -6.27 10.38
CA GLY A 185 5.96 -4.88 10.65
C GLY A 185 4.79 -4.39 9.80
N ALA A 186 4.78 -4.76 8.51
CA ALA A 186 3.70 -4.41 7.60
C ALA A 186 2.36 -4.97 8.08
N PHE A 187 2.30 -6.27 8.41
CA PHE A 187 1.09 -6.89 8.93
C PHE A 187 0.68 -6.37 10.31
N GLY A 188 1.64 -6.01 11.17
CA GLY A 188 1.35 -5.31 12.42
C GLY A 188 0.54 -4.03 12.20
N THR A 189 0.93 -3.22 11.21
CA THR A 189 0.23 -1.98 10.84
C THR A 189 -1.11 -2.25 10.14
N ILE A 190 -1.16 -3.22 9.22
CA ILE A 190 -2.40 -3.63 8.53
C ILE A 190 -3.46 -4.08 9.53
N PHE A 191 -3.11 -4.97 10.45
CA PHE A 191 -4.05 -5.51 11.43
C PHE A 191 -4.52 -4.45 12.41
N ARG A 192 -3.63 -3.55 12.86
CA ARG A 192 -4.04 -2.40 13.66
C ARG A 192 -5.07 -1.53 12.92
N LEU A 193 -4.88 -1.30 11.62
CA LEU A 193 -5.79 -0.48 10.82
C LEU A 193 -7.18 -1.14 10.65
N ILE A 194 -7.21 -2.46 10.49
CA ILE A 194 -8.46 -3.24 10.43
C ILE A 194 -9.17 -3.20 11.79
N GLU A 195 -8.44 -3.43 12.89
CA GLU A 195 -8.95 -3.37 14.25
C GLU A 195 -9.55 -1.99 14.58
N THR A 196 -8.82 -0.89 14.33
CA THR A 196 -9.33 0.46 14.57
C THR A 196 -10.53 0.79 13.68
N GLY A 197 -10.53 0.30 12.43
CA GLY A 197 -11.63 0.47 11.49
C GLY A 197 -12.91 -0.29 11.86
N HIS A 198 -12.86 -1.29 12.74
CA HIS A 198 -14.03 -2.05 13.22
C HIS A 198 -14.69 -1.48 14.47
N HIS A 199 -14.05 -0.52 15.15
CA HIS A 199 -14.58 0.08 16.39
C HIS A 199 -15.49 1.30 16.16
N GLY A 200 -15.75 1.70 14.91
CA GLY A 200 -16.76 2.72 14.57
C GLY A 200 -18.19 2.16 14.60
N GLU A 201 -19.18 3.01 14.89
CA GLU A 201 -20.59 2.64 15.14
C GLU A 201 -21.35 1.96 13.98
N GLU A 202 -20.73 1.80 12.82
CA GLU A 202 -21.25 0.97 11.75
C GLU A 202 -20.22 -0.12 11.48
N GLN A 203 -20.58 -1.40 11.62
CA GLN A 203 -20.41 -2.40 10.55
C GLN A 203 -20.55 -3.86 10.99
N GLU A 204 -21.60 -4.47 10.46
CA GLU A 204 -21.56 -5.84 9.96
C GLU A 204 -20.68 -5.91 8.69
N ARG A 205 -19.39 -5.61 8.79
CA ARG A 205 -18.44 -5.83 7.68
C ARG A 205 -18.18 -7.33 7.62
N SER A 206 -18.45 -7.94 6.47
CA SER A 206 -18.32 -9.39 6.31
C SER A 206 -16.87 -9.90 6.27
N HIS A 207 -15.91 -9.08 5.82
CA HIS A 207 -14.47 -9.37 5.78
C HIS A 207 -13.67 -8.14 5.35
N ALA A 208 -12.35 -8.17 5.53
CA ALA A 208 -11.40 -7.21 4.99
C ALA A 208 -10.50 -7.84 3.91
N ASP A 209 -10.40 -7.22 2.73
CA ASP A 209 -9.46 -7.63 1.70
C ASP A 209 -8.12 -6.92 1.88
N VAL A 210 -7.03 -7.67 2.01
CA VAL A 210 -5.67 -7.13 2.09
C VAL A 210 -4.94 -7.46 0.80
N TYR A 211 -4.31 -6.48 0.16
CA TYR A 211 -3.43 -6.66 -0.99
C TYR A 211 -2.02 -6.21 -0.64
N ILE A 212 -1.08 -7.15 -0.60
CA ILE A 212 0.33 -6.84 -0.32
C ILE A 212 1.17 -7.03 -1.58
N PHE A 213 1.92 -5.99 -1.94
CA PHE A 213 2.78 -5.97 -3.12
C PHE A 213 4.23 -6.13 -2.70
N MET A 214 4.91 -7.16 -3.19
CA MET A 214 6.30 -7.50 -2.83
C MET A 214 7.10 -7.90 -4.07
N ASP A 215 8.38 -7.57 -4.09
CA ASP A 215 9.30 -7.83 -5.21
C ASP A 215 10.60 -8.53 -4.77
N GLY A 216 10.74 -8.78 -3.47
CA GLY A 216 11.92 -9.41 -2.88
C GLY A 216 11.61 -10.27 -1.67
N TYR A 217 12.66 -10.61 -0.93
CA TYR A 217 12.62 -11.44 0.27
C TYR A 217 12.44 -10.59 1.53
N VAL A 218 11.83 -11.18 2.55
CA VAL A 218 11.83 -10.62 3.91
C VAL A 218 13.26 -10.49 4.42
N SER A 219 13.68 -9.26 4.73
CA SER A 219 15.06 -8.90 5.10
C SER A 219 15.15 -8.06 6.38
N ALA A 220 14.01 -7.73 7.00
CA ALA A 220 13.93 -7.11 8.32
C ALA A 220 12.80 -7.73 9.17
N GLY A 221 12.85 -7.50 10.49
CA GLY A 221 11.93 -8.11 11.46
C GLY A 221 12.52 -9.34 12.16
N ARG A 222 11.76 -9.96 13.08
CA ARG A 222 12.22 -11.08 13.91
C ARG A 222 12.56 -12.32 13.09
N HIS A 223 11.92 -12.46 11.95
CA HIS A 223 12.04 -13.63 11.06
C HIS A 223 13.02 -13.42 9.91
N ALA A 224 13.67 -12.25 9.83
CA ALA A 224 14.67 -12.00 8.80
C ALA A 224 15.91 -12.87 9.00
N VAL A 225 16.55 -13.22 7.90
CA VAL A 225 17.86 -13.88 7.88
C VAL A 225 18.88 -12.90 7.34
N ASP A 226 20.01 -12.78 8.03
CA ASP A 226 21.11 -11.93 7.60
C ASP A 226 21.97 -12.70 6.59
N TRP A 227 21.69 -12.46 5.31
CA TRP A 227 22.38 -13.10 4.19
C TRP A 227 23.81 -12.60 4.01
N GLU A 228 24.15 -11.41 4.51
CA GLU A 228 25.44 -10.78 4.26
C GLU A 228 26.54 -11.29 5.19
N SER A 229 26.18 -11.82 6.36
CA SER A 229 27.15 -12.22 7.39
C SER A 229 27.54 -13.69 7.37
N SER A 230 26.94 -14.53 6.52
CA SER A 230 27.15 -15.98 6.55
C SER A 230 27.67 -16.55 5.23
N SER A 231 28.76 -17.30 5.32
CA SER A 231 29.38 -18.02 4.20
C SER A 231 28.66 -19.34 3.85
N ASN A 232 27.66 -19.76 4.62
CA ASN A 232 26.93 -21.01 4.42
C ASN A 232 25.48 -20.75 3.98
N HIS A 233 25.30 -20.44 2.70
CA HIS A 233 23.99 -20.15 2.12
C HIS A 233 22.99 -21.31 2.24
N ALA A 234 23.45 -22.57 2.28
CA ALA A 234 22.55 -23.71 2.41
C ALA A 234 21.85 -23.75 3.79
N ALA A 235 22.60 -23.47 4.86
CA ALA A 235 22.04 -23.38 6.20
C ALA A 235 21.08 -22.18 6.33
N LEU A 236 21.42 -21.03 5.74
CA LEU A 236 20.56 -19.85 5.72
C LEU A 236 19.25 -20.10 4.97
N ASN A 237 19.29 -20.81 3.84
CA ASN A 237 18.08 -21.20 3.10
C ASN A 237 17.13 -22.03 3.94
N LEU A 238 17.65 -22.99 4.71
CA LEU A 238 16.85 -23.81 5.61
C LEU A 238 16.22 -22.96 6.72
N GLN A 239 17.05 -22.15 7.40
CA GLN A 239 16.60 -21.24 8.45
C GLN A 239 15.54 -20.25 7.94
N TYR A 240 15.73 -19.70 6.74
CA TYR A 240 14.79 -18.81 6.10
C TYR A 240 13.44 -19.49 5.87
N GLY A 241 13.45 -20.73 5.36
CA GLY A 241 12.24 -21.53 5.18
C GLY A 241 11.46 -21.75 6.48
N GLU A 242 12.15 -22.09 7.57
CA GLU A 242 11.55 -22.29 8.89
C GLU A 242 10.98 -20.99 9.47
N ASN A 243 11.73 -19.89 9.35
CA ASN A 243 11.31 -18.56 9.78
C ASN A 243 10.07 -18.09 9.01
N MET A 244 10.06 -18.23 7.69
CA MET A 244 8.93 -17.83 6.85
C MET A 244 7.71 -18.70 7.11
N HIS A 245 7.87 -20.01 7.33
CA HIS A 245 6.77 -20.87 7.71
C HIS A 245 6.10 -20.40 9.01
N THR A 246 6.90 -20.03 10.01
CA THR A 246 6.41 -19.51 11.30
C THR A 246 5.68 -18.18 11.11
N LEU A 247 6.32 -17.22 10.43
CA LEU A 247 5.73 -15.91 10.14
C LEU A 247 4.40 -16.02 9.41
N VAL A 248 4.32 -16.86 8.36
CA VAL A 248 3.11 -17.08 7.59
C VAL A 248 1.98 -17.64 8.46
N ASN A 249 2.28 -18.59 9.36
CA ASN A 249 1.28 -19.15 10.27
C ASN A 249 0.77 -18.11 11.28
N GLU A 250 1.66 -17.28 11.81
CA GLU A 250 1.30 -16.18 12.73
C GLU A 250 0.37 -15.17 12.03
N ILE A 251 0.73 -14.74 10.81
CA ILE A 251 -0.08 -13.80 10.02
C ILE A 251 -1.44 -14.42 9.68
N ALA A 252 -1.48 -15.65 9.16
CA ALA A 252 -2.74 -16.30 8.77
C ALA A 252 -3.68 -16.52 9.97
N SER A 253 -3.12 -16.88 11.14
CA SER A 253 -3.90 -17.02 12.38
C SER A 253 -4.55 -15.70 12.79
N ARG A 254 -3.81 -14.59 12.71
CA ARG A 254 -4.36 -13.26 13.03
C ARG A 254 -5.34 -12.76 11.97
N ALA A 255 -5.05 -12.97 10.68
CA ALA A 255 -5.97 -12.66 9.59
C ALA A 255 -7.31 -13.38 9.76
N THR A 256 -7.30 -14.67 10.10
CA THR A 256 -8.51 -15.45 10.39
C THR A 256 -9.36 -14.83 11.51
N LYS A 257 -8.72 -14.41 12.62
CA LYS A 257 -9.42 -13.77 13.75
C LYS A 257 -10.06 -12.44 13.36
N LEU A 258 -9.44 -11.71 12.45
CA LEU A 258 -9.91 -10.42 11.94
C LEU A 258 -10.80 -10.56 10.70
N GLN A 259 -11.15 -11.78 10.29
CA GLN A 259 -11.88 -12.05 9.05
C GLN A 259 -11.24 -11.34 7.84
N ALA A 260 -9.91 -11.32 7.79
CA ALA A 260 -9.14 -10.70 6.72
C ALA A 260 -8.69 -11.74 5.70
N ILE A 261 -8.92 -11.46 4.42
CA ILE A 261 -8.46 -12.25 3.28
C ILE A 261 -7.19 -11.62 2.73
N VAL A 262 -6.08 -12.34 2.79
CA VAL A 262 -4.78 -11.82 2.34
C VAL A 262 -4.51 -12.24 0.90
N ASN A 263 -4.47 -11.27 0.01
CA ASN A 263 -4.06 -11.37 -1.36
C ASN A 263 -2.62 -10.87 -1.51
N THR A 264 -1.79 -11.59 -2.26
CA THR A 264 -0.36 -11.28 -2.40
C THR A 264 0.00 -11.05 -3.86
N VAL A 265 0.87 -10.09 -4.13
CA VAL A 265 1.28 -9.68 -5.47
C VAL A 265 2.79 -9.73 -5.56
N GLY A 266 3.32 -10.68 -6.32
CA GLY A 266 4.74 -10.78 -6.60
C GLY A 266 5.09 -10.00 -7.87
N ILE A 267 6.00 -9.04 -7.79
CA ILE A 267 6.44 -8.22 -8.92
C ILE A 267 7.90 -8.51 -9.26
N GLY A 268 8.17 -8.90 -10.50
CA GLY A 268 9.53 -9.04 -11.03
C GLY A 268 10.35 -10.22 -10.50
N GLU A 269 11.47 -10.49 -11.17
CA GLU A 269 12.38 -11.56 -10.82
C GLU A 269 13.05 -11.31 -9.45
N GLY A 270 13.14 -12.36 -8.62
CA GLY A 270 13.70 -12.28 -7.26
C GLY A 270 12.67 -12.19 -6.12
N CYS A 271 11.38 -12.13 -6.45
CA CYS A 271 10.30 -12.18 -5.45
C CYS A 271 10.20 -13.57 -4.78
N ASP A 272 10.01 -13.60 -3.45
CA ASP A 272 9.73 -14.84 -2.71
C ASP A 272 8.31 -15.36 -2.97
N THR A 273 8.14 -15.97 -4.14
CA THR A 273 6.84 -16.50 -4.57
C THR A 273 6.32 -17.62 -3.67
N HIS A 274 7.20 -18.34 -2.97
CA HIS A 274 6.80 -19.44 -2.11
C HIS A 274 6.08 -18.92 -0.87
N THR A 275 6.71 -17.98 -0.16
CA THR A 275 6.13 -17.34 1.03
C THR A 275 4.83 -16.62 0.69
N LEU A 276 4.79 -15.86 -0.42
CA LEU A 276 3.59 -15.15 -0.85
C LEU A 276 2.42 -16.10 -1.17
N ARG A 277 2.68 -17.20 -1.90
CA ARG A 277 1.67 -18.23 -2.19
C ARG A 277 1.12 -18.87 -0.91
N GLN A 278 2.00 -19.26 0.02
CA GLN A 278 1.56 -19.84 1.29
C GLN A 278 0.71 -18.86 2.09
N LEU A 279 1.13 -17.60 2.14
CA LEU A 279 0.42 -16.55 2.86
C LEU A 279 -0.99 -16.34 2.31
N ALA A 280 -1.12 -16.22 0.99
CA ALA A 280 -2.42 -16.09 0.34
C ALA A 280 -3.30 -17.33 0.59
N GLN A 281 -2.76 -18.52 0.34
CA GLN A 281 -3.49 -19.77 0.51
C GLN A 281 -4.01 -19.96 1.95
N LYS A 282 -3.17 -19.73 2.96
CA LYS A 282 -3.54 -19.91 4.38
C LYS A 282 -4.52 -18.87 4.88
N SER A 283 -4.61 -17.72 4.22
CA SER A 283 -5.55 -16.65 4.56
C SER A 283 -6.80 -16.65 3.65
N GLY A 284 -6.98 -17.68 2.81
CA GLY A 284 -8.11 -17.80 1.88
C GLY A 284 -8.08 -16.86 0.67
N GLY A 285 -6.97 -16.16 0.42
CA GLY A 285 -6.81 -15.23 -0.69
C GLY A 285 -6.09 -15.82 -1.89
N ARG A 286 -5.65 -14.92 -2.79
CA ARG A 286 -5.00 -15.29 -4.07
C ARG A 286 -3.60 -14.72 -4.18
N TYR A 287 -2.72 -15.46 -4.88
CA TYR A 287 -1.41 -14.98 -5.29
C TYR A 287 -1.44 -14.56 -6.75
N TYR A 288 -0.94 -13.36 -7.04
CA TYR A 288 -0.82 -12.80 -8.38
C TYR A 288 0.66 -12.70 -8.76
N ASP A 289 1.03 -13.32 -9.88
CA ASP A 289 2.42 -13.48 -10.33
C ASP A 289 2.71 -12.56 -11.52
N TYR A 290 3.46 -11.46 -11.29
CA TYR A 290 3.85 -10.47 -12.30
C TYR A 290 5.37 -10.48 -12.54
N ARG A 291 5.93 -11.68 -12.74
CA ARG A 291 7.33 -11.90 -13.17
C ARG A 291 7.44 -11.98 -14.69
#